data_AF-A0A7G9T6G0-F1
#
_entry.id   AF-A0A7G9T6G0-F1
#
_cell.length_a   1.000
_cell.length_b   1.000
_cell.length_c   1.000
_cell.angle_alpha   90.00
_cell.angle_beta   90.00
_cell.angle_gamma   90.00
#
_symmetry.space_group_name_H-M   'P 1'
#
loop_
_entity.id
_entity.type
_entity.pdbx_description
1 polymer ?
#
loop_
_entity_poly.entity_id
_entity_poly.type
_entity_poly.pdbx_seq_one_letter_code
_entity_poly.pdbx_strand_id
1 'polypeptide(L)'
;MTTDYAFITQAELNKPADWQPSMAHQNIRKAIEVSISGRVSTIVQLVADFGYRTATINLHDLATFVREETMEDYQHDYRKHHELRDELIMVDNMPTSVFNTIVQLELDNILDASEFEHAYHTDGEVQIFWQQS
;
A
#
# COMPACT_ATOMS: atom_id res chain seq x y z
N MET A 1 19.29 -16.34 -22.88
CA MET A 1 19.39 -14.97 -22.34
C MET A 1 18.83 -15.04 -20.94
N THR A 2 19.68 -14.96 -19.93
CA THR A 2 19.26 -14.87 -18.53
C THR A 2 18.66 -13.49 -18.37
N THR A 3 17.35 -13.43 -18.16
CA THR A 3 16.69 -12.22 -17.68
C THR A 3 17.27 -11.99 -16.29
N ASP A 4 18.17 -11.02 -16.16
CA ASP A 4 18.64 -10.57 -14.86
C ASP A 4 17.40 -10.05 -14.13
N TYR A 5 16.83 -10.90 -13.28
CA TYR A 5 15.88 -10.49 -12.26
C TYR A 5 16.61 -9.42 -11.46
N ALA A 6 16.22 -8.16 -11.64
CA ALA A 6 16.71 -7.08 -10.81
C ALA A 6 16.16 -7.33 -9.40
N PHE A 7 16.83 -8.22 -8.66
CA PHE A 7 16.70 -8.35 -7.22
C PHE A 7 16.89 -6.94 -6.67
N ILE A 8 15.90 -6.45 -5.91
CA ILE A 8 16.05 -5.21 -5.16
C ILE A 8 17.35 -5.35 -4.37
N THR A 9 18.33 -4.54 -4.73
CA THR A 9 19.67 -4.65 -4.19
C THR A 9 19.63 -4.24 -2.72
N GLN A 10 20.49 -4.81 -1.88
CA GLN A 10 20.61 -4.44 -0.47
C GLN A 10 20.77 -2.91 -0.25
N ALA A 11 21.29 -2.20 -1.25
CA ALA A 11 21.42 -0.75 -1.24
C ALA A 11 20.07 -0.02 -1.35
N GLU A 12 19.13 -0.53 -2.16
CA GLU A 12 17.75 -0.04 -2.27
C GLU A 12 16.92 -0.35 -1.00
N LEU A 13 17.36 -1.32 -0.20
CA LEU A 13 16.75 -1.68 1.09
C LEU A 13 17.13 -0.76 2.25
N ASN A 14 18.25 -0.02 2.13
CA ASN A 14 18.75 0.83 3.21
C ASN A 14 18.06 2.20 3.28
N LYS A 15 17.22 2.54 2.29
CA LYS A 15 16.43 3.78 2.25
C LYS A 15 15.06 3.53 1.59
N PRO A 16 14.09 2.95 2.32
CA PRO A 16 12.78 2.60 1.77
C PRO A 16 12.00 3.78 1.14
N ALA A 17 12.18 5.01 1.67
CA ALA A 17 11.59 6.22 1.10
C ALA A 17 12.19 6.64 -0.26
N ASP A 18 13.39 6.15 -0.59
CA ASP A 18 14.06 6.40 -1.87
C ASP A 18 13.78 5.29 -2.90
N TRP A 19 12.94 4.30 -2.56
CA TRP A 19 12.56 3.24 -3.50
C TRP A 19 11.71 3.81 -4.63
N GLN A 20 12.35 3.93 -5.80
CA GLN A 20 11.70 4.26 -7.06
C GLN A 20 11.69 2.99 -7.90
N PRO A 21 10.53 2.34 -8.12
CA PRO A 21 10.49 1.19 -9.01
C PRO A 21 11.04 1.60 -10.37
N SER A 22 11.79 0.70 -11.02
CA SER A 22 12.19 0.91 -12.41
C SER A 22 10.93 1.20 -13.26
N MET A 23 11.07 1.88 -14.40
CA MET A 23 9.90 2.18 -15.26
C MET A 23 9.09 0.93 -15.63
N ALA A 24 9.72 -0.24 -15.65
CA ALA A 24 9.05 -1.51 -15.93
C ALA A 24 8.09 -1.97 -14.81
N HIS A 25 8.20 -1.42 -13.60
CA HIS A 25 7.46 -1.87 -12.42
C HIS A 25 6.61 -0.76 -11.77
N GLN A 26 6.45 0.38 -12.45
CA GLN A 26 5.60 1.48 -11.97
C GLN A 26 4.14 1.05 -11.77
N ASN A 27 3.68 0.05 -12.53
CA ASN A 27 2.33 -0.50 -12.41
C ASN A 27 2.07 -1.11 -11.03
N ILE A 28 3.07 -1.77 -10.43
CA ILE A 28 2.96 -2.39 -9.11
C ILE A 28 2.76 -1.33 -8.04
N ARG A 29 3.56 -0.26 -8.07
CA ARG A 29 3.41 0.84 -7.13
C ARG A 29 2.02 1.46 -7.23
N LYS A 30 1.54 1.68 -8.45
CA LYS A 30 0.19 2.20 -8.68
C LYS A 30 -0.90 1.24 -8.19
N ALA A 31 -0.73 -0.07 -8.36
CA ALA A 31 -1.68 -1.07 -7.87
C ALA A 31 -1.74 -1.05 -6.32
N ILE A 32 -0.59 -0.98 -5.67
CA ILE A 32 -0.48 -0.83 -4.20
C ILE A 32 -1.19 0.46 -3.75
N GLU A 33 -0.91 1.60 -4.40
CA GLU A 33 -1.53 2.90 -4.09
C GLU A 33 -3.07 2.86 -4.24
N VAL A 34 -3.57 2.22 -5.29
CA VAL A 34 -5.02 2.03 -5.53
C VAL A 34 -5.65 1.15 -4.45
N SER A 35 -5.00 0.05 -4.09
CA SER A 35 -5.47 -0.87 -3.04
C SER A 35 -5.55 -0.17 -1.67
N ILE A 36 -4.51 0.60 -1.30
CA ILE A 36 -4.50 1.42 -0.07
C ILE A 36 -5.65 2.43 -0.10
N SER A 37 -5.79 3.18 -1.18
CA SER A 37 -6.86 4.17 -1.35
C SER A 37 -8.25 3.56 -1.21
N GLY A 38 -8.49 2.39 -1.82
CA GLY A 38 -9.76 1.67 -1.74
C GLY A 38 -10.07 1.19 -0.33
N ARG A 39 -9.06 0.65 0.38
CA ARG A 39 -9.21 0.18 1.75
C ARG A 39 -9.46 1.32 2.73
N VAL A 40 -8.69 2.40 2.65
CA VAL A 40 -8.86 3.57 3.51
C VAL A 40 -10.23 4.22 3.27
N SER A 41 -10.65 4.40 2.02
CA SER A 41 -11.97 4.94 1.69
C SER A 41 -13.11 4.09 2.29
N THR A 42 -12.97 2.77 2.26
CA THR A 42 -13.94 1.86 2.88
C THR A 42 -14.02 2.06 4.40
N ILE A 43 -12.88 2.21 5.07
CA ILE A 43 -12.82 2.48 6.52
C ILE A 43 -13.50 3.82 6.84
N VAL A 44 -13.18 4.88 6.09
CA VAL A 44 -13.77 6.21 6.25
C VAL A 44 -15.29 6.15 6.08
N GLN A 45 -15.78 5.47 5.04
CA GLN A 45 -17.21 5.33 4.80
C GLN A 45 -17.92 4.57 5.93
N LEU A 46 -17.34 3.47 6.41
CA LEU A 46 -17.92 2.72 7.54
C LEU A 46 -17.99 3.57 8.81
N VAL A 47 -16.95 4.35 9.09
CA VAL A 47 -16.94 5.25 10.25
C VAL A 47 -18.09 6.27 10.16
N ALA A 48 -18.29 6.86 8.98
CA ALA A 48 -19.38 7.78 8.72
C ALA A 48 -20.76 7.12 8.86
N ASP A 49 -20.95 5.93 8.26
CA ASP A 49 -22.23 5.22 8.25
C ASP A 49 -22.71 4.82 9.66
N PHE A 50 -21.76 4.47 10.54
CA PHE A 50 -22.06 4.09 11.93
C PHE A 50 -22.01 5.28 12.92
N GLY A 51 -21.71 6.49 12.44
CA GLY A 51 -21.64 7.70 13.27
C GLY A 51 -20.47 7.68 14.28
N TYR A 52 -19.41 6.92 14.00
CA TYR A 52 -18.19 6.97 14.80
C TYR A 52 -17.42 8.27 14.51
N ARG A 53 -16.62 8.70 15.49
CA ARG A 53 -15.79 9.91 15.37
C ARG A 53 -14.30 9.61 15.29
N THR A 54 -13.95 8.33 15.38
CA THR A 54 -12.59 7.87 15.49
C THR A 54 -12.43 6.56 14.76
N ALA A 55 -11.30 6.38 14.09
CA ALA A 55 -10.90 5.12 13.48
C ALA A 55 -9.45 4.84 13.85
N THR A 56 -9.13 3.58 14.01
CA THR A 56 -7.75 3.12 14.16
C THR A 56 -7.44 2.21 12.99
N ILE A 57 -6.39 2.55 12.25
CA ILE A 57 -5.86 1.75 11.16
C ILE A 57 -4.59 1.09 11.70
N ASN A 58 -4.58 -0.23 11.81
CA ASN A 58 -3.37 -0.98 12.09
C ASN A 58 -2.54 -1.08 10.79
N LEU A 59 -1.31 -0.58 10.82
CA LEU A 59 -0.44 -0.50 9.65
C LEU A 59 0.00 -1.89 9.17
N HIS A 60 0.18 -2.84 10.08
CA HIS A 60 0.54 -4.21 9.72
C HIS A 60 -0.62 -4.93 9.02
N ASP A 61 -1.84 -4.76 9.54
CA ASP A 61 -3.03 -5.35 8.92
C ASP A 61 -3.33 -4.70 7.57
N LEU A 62 -3.18 -3.38 7.45
CA LEU A 62 -3.32 -2.67 6.17
C LEU A 62 -2.28 -3.18 5.17
N ALA A 63 -1.01 -3.30 5.57
CA ALA A 63 0.03 -3.80 4.68
C ALA A 63 -0.22 -5.25 4.25
N THR A 64 -0.67 -6.11 5.17
CA THR A 64 -1.00 -7.51 4.84
C THR A 64 -2.15 -7.57 3.84
N PHE A 65 -3.24 -6.82 4.11
CA PHE A 65 -4.41 -6.76 3.23
C PHE A 65 -4.04 -6.28 1.82
N VAL A 66 -3.32 -5.16 1.71
CA VAL A 66 -2.94 -4.56 0.42
C VAL A 66 -2.06 -5.52 -0.37
N ARG A 67 -1.17 -6.24 0.33
CA ARG A 67 -0.29 -7.21 -0.30
C ARG A 67 -1.06 -8.40 -0.86
N GLU A 68 -1.98 -8.96 -0.07
CA GLU A 68 -2.84 -10.07 -0.49
C GLU A 68 -3.72 -9.65 -1.68
N GLU A 69 -4.39 -8.50 -1.61
CA GLU A 69 -5.24 -7.97 -2.68
C GLU A 69 -4.44 -7.74 -3.98
N THR A 70 -3.28 -7.09 -3.88
CA THR A 70 -2.41 -6.85 -5.03
C THR A 70 -1.93 -8.18 -5.65
N MET A 71 -1.58 -9.17 -4.82
CA MET A 71 -1.19 -10.49 -5.32
C MET A 71 -2.35 -11.23 -5.98
N GLU A 72 -3.55 -11.17 -5.44
CA GLU A 72 -4.74 -11.80 -6.02
C GLU A 72 -5.10 -11.20 -7.39
N ASP A 73 -5.04 -9.87 -7.51
CA ASP A 73 -5.30 -9.17 -8.78
C ASP A 73 -4.29 -9.59 -9.85
N TYR A 74 -3.00 -9.57 -9.53
CA TYR A 74 -1.97 -10.02 -10.47
C TYR A 74 -2.08 -11.51 -10.80
N GLN A 75 -2.44 -12.37 -9.84
CA GLN A 75 -2.67 -13.79 -10.11
C GLN A 75 -3.89 -14.02 -11.01
N HIS A 76 -4.94 -13.21 -10.88
CA HIS A 76 -6.10 -13.26 -11.76
C HIS A 76 -5.73 -12.86 -13.19
N ASP A 77 -5.02 -11.74 -13.34
CA ASP A 77 -4.70 -11.16 -14.64
C ASP A 77 -3.57 -11.91 -15.36
N TYR A 78 -2.60 -12.46 -14.63
CA TYR A 78 -1.52 -13.29 -15.19
C TYR A 78 -2.04 -14.48 -15.99
N ARG A 79 -3.23 -15.02 -15.65
CA ARG A 79 -3.85 -16.11 -16.42
C ARG A 79 -4.21 -15.71 -17.86
N LYS A 80 -4.33 -14.40 -18.12
CA LYS A 80 -4.66 -13.81 -19.42
C LYS A 80 -3.48 -13.04 -20.02
N HIS A 81 -2.57 -12.56 -19.18
CA HIS A 81 -1.45 -11.67 -19.50
C HIS A 81 -0.15 -12.21 -18.88
N HIS A 82 0.49 -13.16 -19.56
CA HIS A 82 1.70 -13.82 -19.06
C HIS A 82 2.89 -12.87 -18.84
N GLU A 83 2.87 -11.69 -19.46
CA GLU A 83 3.80 -10.60 -19.25
C GLU A 83 3.80 -10.05 -17.81
N LEU A 84 2.72 -10.24 -17.05
CA LEU A 84 2.61 -9.80 -15.66
C LEU A 84 3.33 -10.72 -14.66
N ARG A 85 3.94 -11.81 -15.12
CA ARG A 85 4.64 -12.78 -14.27
C ARG A 85 5.72 -12.13 -13.41
N ASP A 86 6.50 -11.24 -14.02
CA ASP A 86 7.64 -10.62 -13.35
C ASP A 86 7.16 -9.58 -12.32
N GLU A 87 6.03 -8.90 -12.58
CA GLU A 87 5.38 -8.03 -11.61
C GLU A 87 4.84 -8.81 -10.40
N LEU A 88 4.19 -9.95 -10.64
CA LEU A 88 3.71 -10.85 -9.58
C LEU A 88 4.87 -11.35 -8.68
N ILE A 89 5.97 -11.80 -9.28
CA ILE A 89 7.17 -12.24 -8.55
C ILE A 89 7.75 -11.10 -7.72
N MET A 90 7.70 -9.88 -8.23
CA MET A 90 8.23 -8.72 -7.53
C MET A 90 7.38 -8.35 -6.30
N VAL A 91 6.04 -8.38 -6.40
CA VAL A 91 5.15 -8.17 -5.25
C VAL A 91 5.39 -9.23 -4.18
N ASP A 92 5.50 -10.50 -4.58
CA ASP A 92 5.76 -11.63 -3.67
C ASP A 92 7.10 -11.45 -2.92
N ASN A 93 8.16 -11.08 -3.64
CA ASN A 93 9.51 -10.98 -3.07
C ASN A 93 9.84 -9.61 -2.45
N MET A 94 8.95 -8.61 -2.51
CA MET A 94 9.22 -7.29 -1.96
C MET A 94 9.49 -7.35 -0.44
N PRO A 95 10.59 -6.80 0.08
CA PRO A 95 10.81 -6.86 1.51
C PRO A 95 9.73 -6.12 2.30
N THR A 96 9.29 -6.71 3.42
CA THR A 96 8.21 -6.16 4.26
C THR A 96 8.49 -4.72 4.70
N SER A 97 9.76 -4.37 4.97
CA SER A 97 10.13 -3.00 5.34
C SER A 97 9.88 -1.97 4.22
N VAL A 98 10.15 -2.35 2.96
CA VAL A 98 9.88 -1.52 1.78
C VAL A 98 8.37 -1.39 1.59
N PHE A 99 7.66 -2.51 1.64
CA PHE A 99 6.20 -2.53 1.49
C PHE A 99 5.49 -1.67 2.54
N ASN A 100 5.87 -1.82 3.81
CA ASN A 100 5.31 -1.02 4.91
C ASN A 100 5.59 0.47 4.74
N THR A 101 6.75 0.85 4.20
CA THR A 101 7.07 2.26 3.95
C THR A 101 6.20 2.84 2.86
N ILE A 102 5.94 2.10 1.77
CA ILE A 102 5.03 2.53 0.71
C ILE A 102 3.62 2.72 1.28
N VAL A 103 3.15 1.75 2.07
CA VAL A 103 1.82 1.81 2.71
C VAL A 103 1.69 3.03 3.62
N GLN A 104 2.71 3.30 4.43
CA GLN A 104 2.70 4.46 5.32
C GLN A 104 2.71 5.77 4.55
N LEU A 105 3.60 5.92 3.56
CA LEU A 105 3.69 7.15 2.74
C LEU A 105 2.37 7.43 2.00
N GLU A 106 1.73 6.41 1.46
CA GLU A 106 0.48 6.60 0.73
C GLU A 106 -0.71 6.85 1.67
N LEU A 107 -0.74 6.20 2.83
CA LEU A 107 -1.71 6.53 3.87
C LEU A 107 -1.57 8.01 4.29
N ASP A 108 -0.34 8.49 4.50
CA ASP A 108 -0.07 9.89 4.82
C ASP A 108 -0.60 10.82 3.70
N ASN A 109 -0.37 10.50 2.43
CA ASN A 109 -0.88 11.27 1.28
C ASN A 109 -2.41 11.35 1.25
N ILE A 110 -3.09 10.20 1.43
CA ILE A 110 -4.56 10.14 1.47
C ILE A 110 -5.08 10.98 2.63
N LEU A 111 -4.39 10.90 3.76
CA LEU A 111 -4.79 11.61 4.94
C LEU A 111 -4.61 13.13 4.77
N ASP A 112 -3.48 13.59 4.24
CA ASP A 112 -3.26 15.01 3.93
C ASP A 112 -4.28 15.60 2.95
N ALA A 113 -4.88 14.75 2.09
CA ALA A 113 -5.94 15.14 1.15
C ALA A 113 -7.36 15.05 1.73
N SER A 114 -7.54 14.55 2.95
CA SER A 114 -8.86 14.26 3.56
C SER A 114 -9.34 15.35 4.53
N GLU A 115 -10.65 15.49 4.68
CA GLU A 115 -11.30 16.48 5.57
C GLU A 115 -11.49 15.96 7.02
N PHE A 116 -10.47 15.37 7.64
CA PHE A 116 -10.53 15.01 9.07
C PHE A 116 -9.98 16.14 9.96
N GLU A 117 -10.24 16.07 11.27
CA GLU A 117 -9.81 17.08 12.24
C GLU A 117 -8.33 16.94 12.60
N HIS A 118 -7.91 15.71 12.95
CA HIS A 118 -6.51 15.37 13.19
C HIS A 118 -6.26 13.87 13.04
N ALA A 119 -4.99 13.49 12.84
CA ALA A 119 -4.53 12.12 12.86
C ALA A 119 -3.28 11.98 13.76
N TYR A 120 -3.15 10.86 14.48
CA TYR A 120 -1.98 10.51 15.28
C TYR A 120 -1.33 9.25 14.74
N HIS A 121 -0.01 9.31 14.54
CA HIS A 121 0.80 8.18 14.10
C HIS A 121 1.56 7.59 15.29
N THR A 122 1.56 6.26 15.33
CA THR A 122 2.44 5.45 16.19
C THR A 122 3.23 4.47 15.32
N ASP A 123 4.17 3.74 15.91
CA ASP A 123 5.00 2.76 15.19
C ASP A 123 4.20 1.62 14.51
N GLY A 124 2.91 1.45 14.83
CA GLY A 124 2.08 0.37 14.25
C GLY A 124 0.65 0.76 13.91
N GLU A 125 0.20 1.96 14.25
CA GLU A 125 -1.20 2.37 14.09
C GLU A 125 -1.31 3.85 13.72
N VAL A 126 -2.35 4.16 12.97
CA VAL A 126 -2.80 5.53 12.70
C VAL A 126 -4.20 5.70 13.24
N GLN A 127 -4.38 6.68 14.13
CA GLN A 127 -5.67 7.05 14.70
C GLN A 127 -6.18 8.32 14.01
N ILE A 128 -7.38 8.27 13.46
CA ILE A 128 -8.00 9.36 12.68
C ILE A 128 -9.24 9.86 13.43
N PHE A 129 -9.42 11.18 13.48
CA PHE A 129 -10.51 11.84 14.22
C PHE A 129 -11.28 12.80 13.31
N TRP A 130 -12.62 12.74 13.34
CA TRP A 130 -13.50 13.62 12.56
C TRP A 130 -14.24 14.64 13.43
N GLN A 131 -14.46 15.85 12.91
CA GLN A 131 -15.31 16.85 13.57
C GLN A 131 -16.78 16.42 13.57
N GLN A 132 -17.50 16.72 14.65
CA GLN A 132 -18.96 16.67 14.62
C GLN A 132 -19.49 17.78 13.71
N SER A 133 -20.33 17.40 12.75
CA SER A 133 -21.29 18.30 12.11
C SER A 133 -22.42 18.65 13.07
#